data_AF-W1WH48-F1
#
_entry.id   AF-W1WH48-F1
#
_cell.length_a   1.000
_cell.length_b   1.000
_cell.length_c   1.000
_cell.angle_alpha   90.00
_cell.angle_beta   90.00
_cell.angle_gamma   90.00
#
_symmetry.space_group_name_H-M   'P 1'
#
loop_
_entity.id
_entity.type
_entity.pdbx_description
1 polymer ?
#
loop_
_entity_poly.entity_id
_entity_poly.type
_entity_poly.pdbx_seq_one_letter_code
_entity_poly.pdbx_strand_id
1 'polypeptide(L)'
;MNEIISAAVLLILIMDPLGNLPIFMSVLKHTEPKRRRAIMVRELLIALLVMLVFLFAGEKILAFLSLRAETVSISGGIILFLIAIKMIFPSASGNSSGL
;
A
#
# COMPACT_ATOMS: atom_id res chain seq x y z
N MET A 1 -8.58 -3.56 27.98
CA MET A 1 -7.10 -3.61 27.79
C MET A 1 -6.73 -4.43 26.56
N ASN A 2 -7.36 -5.58 26.33
CA ASN A 2 -7.14 -6.45 25.16
C ASN A 2 -7.54 -5.81 23.81
N GLU A 3 -8.58 -4.98 23.77
CA GLU A 3 -9.02 -4.27 22.55
C GLU A 3 -7.95 -3.30 22.03
N ILE A 4 -7.31 -2.55 22.93
CA ILE A 4 -6.27 -1.58 22.56
C ILE A 4 -5.05 -2.32 22.01
N ILE A 5 -4.69 -3.46 22.60
CA ILE A 5 -3.57 -4.28 22.12
C ILE A 5 -3.90 -4.86 20.74
N SER A 6 -5.11 -5.38 20.54
CA SER A 6 -5.53 -5.94 19.25
C SER A 6 -5.55 -4.88 18.15
N ALA A 7 -6.12 -3.70 18.43
CA ALA A 7 -6.14 -2.58 17.49
C ALA A 7 -4.71 -2.08 17.19
N ALA A 8 -3.84 -1.99 18.18
CA ALA A 8 -2.45 -1.58 18.00
C ALA A 8 -1.67 -2.57 17.12
N VAL A 9 -1.81 -3.87 17.37
CA VAL A 9 -1.18 -4.92 16.55
C VAL A 9 -1.70 -4.85 15.11
N LEU A 10 -3.02 -4.70 14.93
CA LEU A 10 -3.64 -4.64 13.61
C LEU A 10 -3.19 -3.39 12.83
N LEU A 11 -3.10 -2.23 13.49
CA LEU A 11 -2.56 -1.00 12.88
C LEU A 11 -1.08 -1.12 12.50
N ILE A 12 -0.25 -1.69 13.38
CA ILE A 12 1.17 -1.93 13.09
C ILE A 12 1.33 -2.86 11.89
N LEU A 13 0.51 -3.91 11.83
CA LEU A 13 0.53 -4.86 10.72
C LEU A 13 0.10 -4.20 9.40
N ILE A 14 -0.96 -3.39 9.41
CA ILE A 14 -1.47 -2.69 8.22
C ILE A 14 -0.48 -1.62 7.73
N MET A 15 0.15 -0.88 8.63
CA MET A 15 1.12 0.16 8.26
C MET A 15 2.43 -0.40 7.69
N ASP A 16 2.74 -1.67 7.98
CA ASP A 16 3.99 -2.35 7.65
C ASP A 16 5.24 -1.46 7.76
N PRO A 17 5.52 -0.90 8.96
CA PRO A 17 6.65 0.01 9.13
C PRO A 17 7.99 -0.68 8.88
N LEU A 18 8.10 -1.98 9.15
CA LEU A 18 9.34 -2.73 8.99
C LEU A 18 9.64 -3.07 7.53
N GLY A 19 8.64 -3.48 6.74
CA GLY A 19 8.82 -3.75 5.31
C GLY A 19 9.10 -2.49 4.50
N ASN A 20 8.48 -1.37 4.86
CA ASN A 20 8.67 -0.10 4.16
C ASN A 20 10.00 0.61 4.51
N LEU A 21 10.62 0.34 5.66
CA LEU A 21 11.81 1.07 6.09
C LEU A 21 13.05 0.86 5.18
N PRO A 22 13.43 -0.37 4.77
CA PRO A 22 14.55 -0.59 3.84
C PRO A 22 14.29 -0.03 2.45
N ILE A 23 13.05 -0.13 1.95
CA ILE A 23 12.62 0.45 0.66
C ILE A 23 12.75 1.97 0.73
N PHE A 24 12.28 2.57 1.81
CA PHE A 24 12.39 4.00 2.00
C PHE A 24 13.86 4.44 2.08
N MET A 25 14.70 3.71 2.82
CA MET A 25 16.13 3.99 2.91
C MET A 25 16.86 3.82 1.57
N SER A 26 16.50 2.82 0.75
CA SER A 26 17.13 2.59 -0.56
C SER A 26 16.77 3.70 -1.55
N VAL A 27 15.50 4.11 -1.60
CA VAL A 27 15.02 5.21 -2.45
C VAL A 27 15.67 6.53 -2.04
N LEU A 28 15.82 6.79 -0.73
CA LEU A 28 16.40 8.03 -0.23
C LEU A 28 17.93 8.08 -0.29
N LYS A 29 18.61 6.94 -0.47
CA LYS A 29 20.08 6.83 -0.46
C LYS A 29 20.76 7.70 -1.53
N HIS A 30 20.05 8.03 -2.59
CA HIS A 30 20.54 8.82 -3.72
C HIS A 30 20.14 10.31 -3.68
N THR A 31 19.51 10.76 -2.59
CA THR A 31 18.98 12.13 -2.46
C THR A 31 19.66 12.91 -1.35
N GLU A 32 20.12 14.13 -1.66
CA GLU A 32 20.75 15.02 -0.68
C GLU A 32 19.87 15.25 0.56
N PRO A 33 20.46 15.32 1.77
CA PRO A 33 19.73 15.46 3.04
C PRO A 33 18.87 16.73 3.12
N LYS A 34 19.20 17.79 2.36
CA LYS A 34 18.40 19.03 2.29
C LYS A 34 17.11 18.85 1.46
N ARG A 35 17.13 18.04 0.40
CA ARG A 35 15.97 17.76 -0.47
C ARG A 35 15.08 16.63 0.08
N ARG A 36 15.65 15.75 0.89
CA ARG A 36 14.97 14.64 1.57
C ARG A 36 13.71 15.08 2.34
N ARG A 37 13.78 16.18 3.08
CA ARG A 37 12.65 16.70 3.88
C ARG A 37 11.53 17.27 3.01
N ALA A 38 11.87 17.94 1.91
CA ALA A 38 10.89 18.47 0.96
C ALA A 38 10.14 17.35 0.23
N ILE A 39 10.85 16.27 -0.14
CA ILE A 39 10.24 15.09 -0.74
C ILE A 39 9.31 14.41 0.25
N MET A 40 9.73 14.20 1.51
CA MET A 40 8.86 13.63 2.54
C MET A 40 7.56 14.41 2.72
N VAL A 41 7.63 15.73 2.80
CA VAL A 41 6.43 16.57 2.94
C VAL A 41 5.55 16.48 1.70
N ARG A 42 6.14 16.44 0.50
CA ARG A 42 5.40 16.28 -0.75
C ARG A 42 4.68 14.93 -0.81
N GLU A 43 5.35 13.83 -0.49
CA GLU A 43 4.76 12.48 -0.48
C GLU A 43 3.65 12.39 0.58
N LEU A 44 3.87 12.95 1.78
CA LEU A 44 2.84 13.02 2.82
C LEU A 44 1.62 13.83 2.35
N LEU A 45 1.84 14.95 1.65
CA LEU A 45 0.76 15.75 1.08
C LEU A 45 0.00 15.00 -0.03
N ILE A 46 0.71 14.26 -0.88
CA ILE A 46 0.08 13.42 -1.91
C ILE A 46 -0.76 12.32 -1.24
N ALA A 47 -0.20 11.61 -0.27
CA ALA A 47 -0.92 10.59 0.48
C ALA A 47 -2.16 11.17 1.19
N LEU A 48 -2.03 12.33 1.84
CA LEU A 48 -3.14 13.05 2.47
C LEU A 48 -4.23 13.40 1.44
N LEU A 49 -3.84 13.94 0.28
CA LEU A 49 -4.79 14.34 -0.74
C LEU A 49 -5.51 13.13 -1.35
N VAL A 50 -4.79 12.05 -1.62
CA VAL A 50 -5.40 10.78 -2.06
C VAL A 50 -6.36 10.26 -1.01
N MET A 51 -5.98 10.27 0.27
CA MET A 51 -6.84 9.82 1.37
C MET A 51 -8.10 10.68 1.49
N LEU A 52 -7.99 12.01 1.36
CA LEU A 52 -9.13 12.92 1.34
C LEU A 52 -10.05 12.65 0.14
N VAL A 53 -9.50 12.49 -1.06
CA VAL A 53 -10.27 12.15 -2.25
C VAL A 53 -11.02 10.83 -2.03
N PHE A 54 -10.36 9.80 -1.51
CA PHE A 54 -10.98 8.51 -1.25
C PHE A 54 -12.03 8.58 -0.13
N LEU A 55 -11.83 9.43 0.87
CA LEU A 55 -12.81 9.65 1.95
C LEU A 55 -14.11 10.23 1.40
N PHE A 56 -14.06 11.22 0.52
CA PHE A 56 -15.25 11.86 -0.05
C PHE A 56 -15.85 11.12 -1.25
N ALA A 57 -15.00 10.50 -2.08
CA ALA A 57 -15.42 9.84 -3.31
C ALA A 57 -15.65 8.33 -3.13
N GLY A 58 -15.04 7.69 -2.13
CA GLY A 58 -15.04 6.23 -1.98
C GLY A 58 -16.45 5.65 -1.90
N GLU A 59 -17.28 6.16 -1.00
CA GLU A 59 -18.67 5.69 -0.85
C GLU A 59 -19.48 5.92 -2.13
N LYS A 60 -19.28 7.05 -2.82
CA LYS A 60 -19.95 7.36 -4.09
C LYS A 60 -19.51 6.44 -5.22
N ILE A 61 -18.23 6.11 -5.30
CA ILE A 61 -17.67 5.18 -6.30
C ILE A 61 -18.22 3.78 -6.06
N LEU A 62 -18.24 3.33 -4.81
CA LEU A 62 -18.79 2.03 -4.43
C LEU A 62 -20.28 1.93 -4.76
N ALA A 63 -21.05 2.96 -4.39
CA ALA A 63 -22.47 3.04 -4.70
C ALA A 63 -22.75 3.07 -6.22
N PHE A 64 -21.94 3.81 -7.00
CA PHE A 64 -22.04 3.85 -8.46
C PHE A 64 -21.82 2.48 -9.10
N LEU A 65 -20.87 1.70 -8.56
CA LEU A 65 -20.58 0.34 -9.01
C LEU A 65 -21.56 -0.70 -8.46
N SER A 66 -22.54 -0.29 -7.65
CA SER A 66 -23.43 -1.20 -6.89
C SER A 66 -22.66 -2.23 -6.04
N LEU A 67 -21.45 -1.85 -5.60
CA LEU A 67 -20.59 -2.67 -4.77
C LEU A 67 -20.71 -2.22 -3.33
N ARG A 68 -20.77 -3.19 -2.42
CA ARG A 68 -20.67 -2.89 -1.00
C ARG A 68 -19.21 -2.83 -0.56
N ALA A 69 -18.94 -2.10 0.52
CA ALA A 69 -17.60 -2.01 1.08
C ALA A 69 -17.03 -3.38 1.43
N GLU A 70 -17.88 -4.31 1.88
CA GLU A 70 -17.49 -5.69 2.18
C GLU A 70 -17.00 -6.42 0.93
N THR A 71 -17.65 -6.22 -0.23
CA THR A 71 -17.25 -6.83 -1.50
C THR A 71 -15.87 -6.35 -1.93
N VAL A 72 -15.61 -5.05 -1.86
CA VAL A 72 -14.30 -4.47 -2.20
C VAL A 72 -13.21 -5.00 -1.27
N SER A 73 -13.50 -5.10 0.03
CA SER A 73 -12.56 -5.67 1.00
C SER A 73 -12.24 -7.14 0.71
N ILE A 74 -13.25 -7.96 0.39
CA ILE A 74 -13.07 -9.38 0.05
C ILE A 74 -12.26 -9.52 -1.25
N SER A 75 -12.60 -8.77 -2.30
CA SER A 75 -11.87 -8.79 -3.56
C SER A 75 -10.41 -8.34 -3.39
N GLY A 76 -10.17 -7.30 -2.58
CA GLY A 76 -8.81 -6.86 -2.24
C GLY A 76 -7.98 -7.95 -1.57
N GLY A 77 -8.57 -8.68 -0.61
CA GLY A 77 -7.92 -9.83 0.03
C GLY A 77 -7.56 -10.94 -0.97
N ILE A 78 -8.47 -11.27 -1.90
CA ILE A 78 -8.22 -12.26 -2.96
C ILE A 78 -7.09 -11.78 -3.88
N ILE A 79 -7.10 -10.51 -4.30
CA ILE A 79 -6.06 -9.94 -5.15
C ILE A 79 -4.70 -10.00 -4.46
N LEU A 80 -4.61 -9.60 -3.18
CA LEU A 80 -3.37 -9.67 -2.40
C LEU A 80 -2.88 -11.11 -2.25
N PHE A 81 -3.78 -12.06 -2.03
CA PHE A 81 -3.46 -13.48 -1.99
C PHE A 81 -2.88 -13.98 -3.32
N LEU A 82 -3.48 -13.60 -4.45
CA LEU A 82 -2.99 -13.93 -5.78
C LEU A 82 -1.62 -13.28 -6.06
N ILE A 83 -1.39 -12.03 -5.64
CA ILE A 83 -0.10 -11.35 -5.76
C ILE A 83 0.97 -12.10 -4.93
N ALA A 84 0.65 -12.48 -3.69
CA ALA A 84 1.55 -13.24 -2.85
C ALA A 84 1.93 -14.59 -3.48
N ILE A 85 0.96 -15.33 -4.03
CA ILE A 85 1.23 -16.58 -4.76
C ILE A 85 2.15 -16.31 -5.96
N LYS A 86 1.88 -15.25 -6.74
CA LYS A 86 2.71 -14.87 -7.89
C LYS A 86 4.14 -14.49 -7.49
N MET A 87 4.34 -13.90 -6.31
CA MET A 87 5.66 -13.58 -5.78
C MET A 87 6.43 -14.83 -5.32
N ILE A 88 5.72 -15.84 -4.78
CA ILE A 88 6.32 -17.12 -4.34
C ILE A 88 6.65 -18.01 -5.55
N PHE A 89 5.74 -18.06 -6.53
CA PHE A 89 5.91 -18.77 -7.80
C PHE A 89 6.00 -17.77 -8.94
N PRO A 90 7.13 -17.04 -9.07
CA PRO A 90 7.32 -16.15 -10.21
C PRO A 90 7.27 -16.99 -11.48
N SER A 91 6.28 -16.72 -12.33
CA SER A 91 6.14 -17.38 -13.63
C SER A 91 7.43 -17.21 -14.43
N ALA A 92 8.09 -18.31 -14.81
CA ALA A 92 9.35 -18.33 -15.57
C ALA A 92 9.23 -17.80 -17.02
N SER A 93 8.14 -17.12 -17.36
CA SER A 93 7.89 -16.56 -18.68
C SER A 93 8.41 -15.12 -18.74
N GLY A 94 9.74 -15.00 -18.82
CA GLY A 94 10.40 -13.69 -18.95
C GLY A 94 11.90 -13.70 -19.25
N ASN A 95 12.56 -14.87 -19.39
CA ASN A 95 13.99 -14.96 -19.73
C ASN A 95 14.26 -15.70 -21.06
N SER A 96 13.34 -15.58 -22.03
CA SER A 96 13.56 -16.02 -23.42
C SER A 96 13.54 -14.84 -24.40
N SER A 97 14.45 -13.89 -24.20
CA SER A 97 15.11 -13.12 -25.26
C SER A 97 16.40 -12.61 -24.62
N GLY A 98 17.51 -13.30 -24.75
CA GLY A 98 18.19 -13.52 -26.01
C GLY A 98 19.56 -12.86 -25.84
N LEU A 99 20.58 -13.59 -26.27
CA LEU A 99 21.96 -13.18 -26.56
C LEU A 99 22.19 -11.67 -26.72
#